data_AF-A0A034WW34-F1
#
_entry.id   AF-A0A034WW34-F1
#
_cell.length_a   1.000
_cell.length_b   1.000
_cell.length_c   1.000
_cell.angle_alpha   90.00
_cell.angle_beta   90.00
_cell.angle_gamma   90.00
#
_symmetry.space_group_name_H-M   'P 1'
#
loop_
_entity.id
_entity.type
_entity.pdbx_description
1 polymer ?
#
loop_
_entity_poly.entity_id
_entity_poly.type
_entity_poly.pdbx_seq_one_letter_code
_entity_poly.pdbx_strand_id
1 'polypeptide(L)'
;IGFLYVERGAAQSQTPRQFIVLSQFYEDIVEIAASMKLFHVYNQWVFFVLNEELRNHDPISVTQNLDEGANIAFALNTTEPTCSGSINCTITELSLALVTSISRMIVEEQSIYGEISDEEWEAIRYTKQEKQDEMLGYMKEYLREYSKCTSCSHWKIETALTWGKSEEHRRYQSNSELRDTRNKNFEFIDVGYWTPTLGFNTHEVMFPHITHFFRNITLNILTVHSPPWQI
;
A
#
# COMPACT_ATOMS: atom_id res chain seq x y z
N ILE A 1 2.08 6.76 -25.75
CA ILE A 1 3.33 6.12 -26.27
C ILE A 1 3.98 5.47 -25.06
N GLY A 2 3.74 4.17 -24.86
CA GLY A 2 4.26 3.42 -23.71
C GLY A 2 5.55 2.70 -24.09
N PHE A 3 6.62 2.92 -23.32
CA PHE A 3 7.85 2.16 -23.46
C PHE A 3 7.73 0.89 -22.60
N LEU A 4 7.67 -0.27 -23.25
CA LEU A 4 7.79 -1.58 -22.64
C LEU A 4 9.20 -2.09 -22.95
N TYR A 5 10.10 -2.06 -21.97
CA TYR A 5 11.43 -2.67 -22.07
C TYR A 5 11.35 -4.11 -21.58
N VAL A 6 11.59 -5.08 -22.46
CA VAL A 6 11.65 -6.51 -22.12
C VAL A 6 13.02 -7.02 -22.54
N GLU A 7 13.95 -7.12 -21.59
CA GLU A 7 15.17 -7.91 -21.78
C GLU A 7 14.86 -9.39 -21.52
N ARG A 8 15.11 -10.23 -22.54
CA ARG A 8 15.23 -11.68 -22.39
C ARG A 8 16.69 -12.02 -22.06
N GLY A 9 16.91 -12.61 -20.89
CA GLY A 9 18.21 -13.15 -20.47
C GLY A 9 18.01 -14.30 -19.47
N ALA A 10 18.78 -15.37 -19.67
CA ALA A 10 18.68 -16.65 -18.98
C ALA A 10 18.96 -16.58 -17.46
N ALA A 11 18.31 -17.49 -16.72
CA ALA A 11 18.59 -17.92 -15.33
C ALA A 11 19.45 -16.96 -14.49
N GLN A 12 18.85 -15.83 -14.08
CA GLN A 12 19.42 -14.91 -13.10
C GLN A 12 18.61 -14.98 -11.80
N SER A 13 19.28 -14.85 -10.65
CA SER A 13 18.62 -14.63 -9.36
C SER A 13 17.47 -13.65 -9.56
N GLN A 14 16.23 -14.10 -9.33
CA GLN A 14 15.06 -13.29 -9.66
C GLN A 14 15.08 -12.02 -8.81
N THR A 15 15.57 -10.93 -9.39
CA THR A 15 15.48 -9.61 -8.78
C THR A 15 14.01 -9.26 -8.67
N PRO A 16 13.52 -8.83 -7.50
CA PRO A 16 12.13 -8.45 -7.35
C PRO A 16 11.80 -7.33 -8.35
N ARG A 17 10.71 -7.49 -9.10
CA ARG A 17 10.27 -6.51 -10.11
C ARG A 17 9.03 -5.79 -9.61
N GLN A 18 8.98 -4.49 -9.86
CA GLN A 18 7.87 -3.63 -9.46
C GLN A 18 7.20 -3.07 -10.70
N PHE A 19 5.88 -3.23 -10.78
CA PHE A 19 5.07 -2.81 -11.91
C PHE A 19 3.96 -1.89 -11.42
N ILE A 20 3.87 -0.71 -12.04
CA ILE A 20 2.76 0.23 -11.84
C ILE A 20 2.02 0.34 -13.16
N VAL A 21 0.72 0.08 -13.13
CA VAL A 21 -0.15 0.08 -14.30
C VAL A 21 -1.17 1.20 -14.17
N LEU A 22 -1.10 2.16 -15.09
CA LEU A 22 -2.02 3.29 -15.23
C LEU A 22 -2.71 3.16 -16.59
N SER A 23 -3.80 2.40 -16.64
CA SER A 23 -4.50 2.10 -17.90
C SER A 23 -5.99 1.88 -17.65
N GLN A 24 -6.83 2.31 -18.60
CA GLN A 24 -8.26 1.96 -18.62
C GLN A 24 -8.46 0.46 -18.93
N PHE A 25 -7.50 -0.17 -19.61
CA PHE A 25 -7.49 -1.59 -19.97
C PHE A 25 -6.72 -2.43 -18.93
N TYR A 26 -6.79 -2.07 -17.64
CA TYR A 26 -6.05 -2.78 -16.61
C TYR A 26 -6.48 -4.26 -16.49
N GLU A 27 -7.75 -4.56 -16.76
CA GLU A 27 -8.30 -5.92 -16.75
C GLU A 27 -7.62 -6.82 -17.80
N ASP A 28 -7.50 -6.33 -19.04
CA ASP A 28 -6.77 -7.03 -20.12
C ASP A 28 -5.30 -7.25 -19.75
N ILE A 29 -4.67 -6.26 -19.10
CA ILE A 29 -3.27 -6.38 -18.65
C ILE A 29 -3.15 -7.44 -17.56
N VAL A 30 -4.10 -7.52 -16.63
CA VAL A 30 -4.13 -8.57 -15.60
C VAL A 30 -4.28 -9.94 -16.27
N GLU A 31 -5.21 -10.10 -17.21
CA GLU A 31 -5.41 -11.37 -17.92
C GLU A 31 -4.17 -11.81 -18.70
N ILE A 32 -3.56 -10.89 -19.46
CA ILE A 32 -2.34 -11.16 -20.22
C ILE A 32 -1.20 -11.52 -19.25
N ALA A 33 -1.00 -10.76 -18.18
CA ALA A 33 0.04 -11.02 -17.19
C ALA A 33 -0.16 -12.38 -16.49
N ALA A 34 -1.40 -12.78 -16.21
CA ALA A 34 -1.74 -14.10 -15.69
C ALA A 34 -1.41 -15.20 -16.71
N SER A 35 -1.81 -15.04 -17.97
CA SER A 35 -1.51 -16.00 -19.04
C SER A 35 -0.01 -16.20 -19.27
N MET A 36 0.77 -15.14 -19.05
CA MET A 36 2.23 -15.13 -19.14
C MET A 36 2.93 -15.54 -17.83
N LYS A 37 2.17 -15.89 -16.78
CA LYS A 37 2.69 -16.27 -15.45
C LYS A 37 3.62 -15.23 -14.82
N LEU A 38 3.27 -13.95 -14.96
CA LEU A 38 4.06 -12.83 -14.42
C LEU A 38 3.72 -12.51 -12.96
N PHE A 39 2.61 -13.04 -12.44
CA PHE A 39 2.27 -12.95 -11.02
C PHE A 39 3.03 -14.02 -10.24
N HIS A 40 4.13 -13.61 -9.64
CA HIS A 40 5.00 -14.46 -8.84
C HIS A 40 5.29 -13.74 -7.51
N VAL A 41 5.71 -14.49 -6.49
CA VAL A 41 6.00 -13.97 -5.14
C VAL A 41 7.08 -12.88 -5.08
N TYR A 42 7.84 -12.67 -6.15
CA TYR A 42 8.88 -11.64 -6.24
C TYR A 42 8.45 -10.42 -7.07
N ASN A 43 7.32 -10.50 -7.78
CA ASN A 43 6.83 -9.42 -8.63
C ASN A 43 5.69 -8.69 -7.93
N GLN A 44 5.86 -7.40 -7.68
CA GLN A 44 4.87 -6.53 -7.06
C GLN A 44 4.12 -5.75 -8.13
N TRP A 45 2.80 -5.84 -8.12
CA TRP A 45 1.95 -5.16 -9.09
C TRP A 45 0.98 -4.20 -8.41
N VAL A 46 0.91 -2.97 -8.91
CA VAL A 46 -0.07 -1.98 -8.47
C VAL A 46 -0.86 -1.51 -9.70
N PHE A 47 -2.17 -1.70 -9.68
CA PHE A 47 -3.08 -1.30 -10.75
C PHE A 47 -3.92 -0.11 -10.31
N PHE A 48 -3.89 0.97 -11.07
CA PHE A 48 -4.77 2.12 -10.87
C PHE A 48 -6.07 1.91 -11.63
N VAL A 49 -7.18 1.83 -10.90
CA VAL A 49 -8.53 1.73 -11.48
C VAL A 49 -9.01 3.15 -11.75
N LEU A 50 -8.88 3.59 -13.00
CA LEU A 50 -9.12 4.96 -13.42
C LEU A 50 -10.60 5.29 -13.70
N ASN A 51 -11.48 4.29 -13.77
CA ASN A 51 -12.85 4.47 -14.21
C ASN A 51 -13.77 4.87 -13.03
N GLU A 52 -14.46 6.01 -13.16
CA GLU A 52 -15.33 6.60 -12.14
C GLU A 52 -16.69 5.90 -11.98
N GLU A 53 -17.13 5.13 -12.99
CA GLU A 53 -18.43 4.43 -12.96
C GLU A 53 -18.40 3.15 -12.11
N LEU A 54 -17.22 2.71 -11.68
CA LEU A 54 -16.99 1.48 -10.92
C LEU A 54 -17.04 1.70 -9.40
N ARG A 55 -18.12 2.33 -8.90
CA ARG A 55 -18.50 2.19 -7.47
C ARG A 55 -18.70 0.73 -7.05
N ASN A 56 -18.83 -0.17 -8.03
CA ASN A 56 -18.88 -1.62 -7.89
C ASN A 56 -17.67 -2.32 -8.53
N HIS A 57 -16.46 -1.75 -8.45
CA HIS A 57 -15.27 -2.54 -8.76
C HIS A 57 -15.25 -3.76 -7.84
N ASP A 58 -15.33 -4.95 -8.43
CA ASP A 58 -15.14 -6.21 -7.74
C ASP A 58 -13.78 -6.77 -8.13
N PRO A 59 -12.72 -6.52 -7.33
CA PRO A 59 -11.39 -7.03 -7.61
C PRO A 59 -11.37 -8.55 -7.82
N ILE A 60 -12.32 -9.27 -7.21
CA ILE A 60 -12.44 -10.73 -7.33
C ILE A 60 -12.78 -11.13 -8.76
N SER A 61 -13.54 -10.32 -9.51
CA SER A 61 -13.91 -10.64 -10.90
C SER A 61 -12.72 -10.68 -11.86
N VAL A 62 -11.73 -9.81 -11.64
CA VAL A 62 -10.52 -9.68 -12.48
C VAL A 62 -9.41 -10.65 -12.03
N THR A 63 -9.49 -11.14 -10.79
CA THR A 63 -8.44 -11.95 -10.16
C THR A 63 -8.77 -13.43 -10.02
N GLN A 64 -9.85 -13.91 -10.65
CA GLN A 64 -10.33 -15.29 -10.50
C GLN A 64 -9.28 -16.35 -10.89
N ASN A 65 -8.43 -16.06 -11.86
CA ASN A 65 -7.48 -17.03 -12.39
C ASN A 65 -6.05 -16.84 -11.87
N LEU A 66 -5.88 -16.09 -10.77
CA LEU A 66 -4.58 -15.94 -10.15
C LEU A 66 -4.20 -17.18 -9.33
N ASP A 67 -2.91 -17.45 -9.28
CA ASP A 67 -2.33 -18.47 -8.41
C ASP A 67 -1.97 -17.89 -7.03
N GLU A 68 -1.82 -18.75 -6.04
CA GLU A 68 -1.31 -18.34 -4.72
C GLU A 68 0.08 -17.70 -4.86
N GLY A 69 0.33 -16.63 -4.10
CA GLY A 69 1.59 -15.91 -4.14
C GLY A 69 1.66 -14.79 -5.18
N ALA A 70 0.55 -14.48 -5.85
CA ALA A 70 0.40 -13.23 -6.57
C ALA A 70 0.44 -12.04 -5.58
N ASN A 71 1.34 -11.07 -5.83
CA ASN A 71 1.42 -9.82 -5.08
C ASN A 71 0.79 -8.70 -5.92
N ILE A 72 -0.50 -8.47 -5.70
CA ILE A 72 -1.27 -7.49 -6.46
C ILE A 72 -1.98 -6.55 -5.51
N ALA A 73 -1.90 -5.26 -5.82
CA ALA A 73 -2.68 -4.21 -5.18
C ALA A 73 -3.45 -3.38 -6.21
N PHE A 74 -4.60 -2.87 -5.81
CA PHE A 74 -5.45 -1.97 -6.59
C PHE A 74 -5.53 -0.62 -5.89
N ALA A 75 -5.26 0.45 -6.64
CA ALA A 75 -5.53 1.81 -6.22
C ALA A 75 -6.88 2.23 -6.82
N LEU A 76 -7.87 2.42 -5.96
CA LEU A 76 -9.26 2.71 -6.30
C LEU A 76 -9.54 4.18 -6.04
N ASN A 77 -10.10 4.85 -7.05
CA ASN A 77 -10.53 6.23 -6.88
C ASN A 77 -11.79 6.29 -6.01
N THR A 78 -11.68 6.84 -4.81
CA THR A 78 -12.81 7.08 -3.88
C THR A 78 -13.07 8.58 -3.73
N THR A 79 -12.72 9.37 -4.74
CA THR A 79 -12.94 10.82 -4.79
C THR A 79 -14.44 11.12 -4.62
N GLU A 80 -14.77 12.07 -3.74
CA GLU A 80 -16.15 12.51 -3.54
C GLU A 80 -16.50 13.61 -4.55
N PRO A 81 -17.44 13.38 -5.50
CA PRO A 81 -17.71 14.33 -6.58
C PRO A 81 -18.44 15.60 -6.12
N THR A 82 -19.09 15.54 -4.95
CA THR A 82 -19.77 16.67 -4.30
C THR A 82 -18.81 17.56 -3.51
N CYS A 83 -17.53 17.20 -3.43
CA CYS A 83 -16.55 17.92 -2.66
C CYS A 83 -16.00 19.12 -3.44
N SER A 84 -16.36 20.34 -3.02
CA SER A 84 -15.84 21.58 -3.57
C SER A 84 -14.52 21.96 -2.90
N GLY A 85 -13.45 21.23 -3.22
CA GLY A 85 -12.09 21.56 -2.76
C GLY A 85 -11.58 22.80 -3.49
N SER A 86 -11.49 23.94 -2.80
CA SER A 86 -10.83 25.12 -3.37
C SER A 86 -9.32 25.03 -3.17
N ILE A 87 -8.55 25.38 -4.20
CA ILE A 87 -7.09 25.53 -4.09
C ILE A 87 -6.71 26.49 -2.95
N ASN A 88 -7.52 27.53 -2.71
CA ASN A 88 -7.31 28.48 -1.63
C ASN A 88 -7.44 27.82 -0.25
N CYS A 89 -8.36 26.87 -0.11
CA CYS A 89 -8.55 26.09 1.11
C CYS A 89 -7.28 25.28 1.40
N THR A 90 -6.77 24.57 0.38
CA THR A 90 -5.54 23.76 0.49
C THR A 90 -4.32 24.62 0.83
N ILE A 91 -4.14 25.76 0.16
CA ILE A 91 -3.04 26.70 0.45
C ILE A 91 -3.13 27.21 1.90
N THR A 92 -4.34 27.51 2.38
CA THR A 92 -4.55 27.99 3.74
C THR A 92 -4.17 26.92 4.77
N GLU A 93 -4.59 25.68 4.58
CA GLU A 93 -4.23 24.57 5.47
C GLU A 93 -2.74 24.28 5.46
N LEU A 94 -2.10 24.24 4.28
CA LEU A 94 -0.66 24.04 4.15
C LEU A 94 0.13 25.17 4.83
N SER A 95 -0.34 26.41 4.70
CA SER A 95 0.29 27.57 5.35
C SER A 95 0.17 27.50 6.86
N LEU A 96 -1.01 27.14 7.38
CA LEU A 96 -1.22 26.95 8.81
C LEU A 96 -0.37 25.80 9.36
N ALA A 97 -0.31 24.68 8.65
CA ALA A 97 0.54 23.55 9.01
C ALA A 97 2.02 23.96 9.08
N LEU A 98 2.50 24.73 8.10
CA LEU A 98 3.87 25.24 8.07
C LEU A 98 4.16 26.18 9.24
N VAL A 99 3.31 27.20 9.47
CA VAL A 99 3.49 28.16 10.56
C VAL A 99 3.45 27.47 11.92
N THR A 100 2.53 26.50 12.10
CA THR A 100 2.39 25.75 13.34
C THR A 100 3.61 24.87 13.59
N SER A 101 4.12 24.21 12.55
CA SER A 101 5.33 23.38 12.64
C SER A 101 6.56 24.20 12.99
N ILE A 102 6.76 25.35 12.33
CA ILE A 102 7.84 26.27 12.65
C ILE A 102 7.72 26.79 14.08
N SER A 103 6.51 27.21 14.49
CA SER A 103 6.25 27.70 15.86
C SER A 103 6.61 26.64 16.91
N ARG A 104 6.21 25.38 16.68
CA ARG A 104 6.53 24.26 17.57
C ARG A 104 8.04 24.03 17.65
N MET A 105 8.73 23.97 16.51
CA MET A 105 10.18 23.78 16.48
C MET A 105 10.93 24.91 17.19
N ILE A 106 10.51 26.17 17.02
CA ILE A 106 11.15 27.31 17.70
C ILE A 106 10.97 27.20 19.22
N VAL A 107 9.78 26.84 19.70
CA VAL A 107 9.52 26.69 21.14
C VAL A 107 10.35 25.54 21.72
N GLU A 108 10.44 24.41 21.02
CA GLU A 108 11.27 23.27 21.41
C GLU A 108 12.75 23.66 21.44
N GLU A 109 13.28 24.29 20.38
CA GLU A 109 14.67 24.78 20.33
C GLU A 109 14.97 25.79 21.45
N GLN A 110 14.08 26.75 21.69
CA GLN A 110 14.26 27.78 22.74
C GLN A 110 14.24 27.17 24.15
N SER A 111 13.42 26.15 24.38
CA SER A 111 13.36 25.45 25.67
C SER A 111 14.67 24.73 26.01
N ILE A 112 15.35 24.20 24.99
CA ILE A 112 16.61 23.46 25.16
C ILE A 112 17.78 24.42 25.28
N TYR A 113 17.85 25.45 24.43
CA TYR A 113 19.00 26.38 24.38
C TYR A 113 19.22 27.12 25.71
N GLY A 114 18.16 27.39 26.48
CA GLY A 114 18.27 28.05 27.78
C GLY A 114 18.84 27.17 28.91
N GLU A 115 18.89 25.84 28.71
CA GLU A 115 19.23 24.87 29.75
C GLU A 115 20.62 24.24 29.57
N ILE A 116 21.27 24.43 28.42
CA ILE A 116 22.53 23.76 28.06
C ILE A 116 23.66 24.74 27.70
N SER A 117 24.89 24.24 27.68
CA SER A 117 26.06 25.01 27.23
C SER A 117 26.11 25.15 25.69
N ASP A 118 26.87 26.14 25.20
CA ASP A 118 27.05 26.37 23.76
C ASP A 118 27.71 25.16 23.06
N GLU A 119 28.64 24.47 23.73
CA GLU A 119 29.28 23.26 23.19
C GLU A 119 28.30 22.08 23.07
N GLU A 120 27.41 21.90 24.05
CA GLU A 120 26.37 20.87 24.01
C GLU A 120 25.33 21.17 22.93
N TRP A 121 24.94 22.45 22.77
CA TRP A 121 24.04 22.88 21.71
C TRP A 121 24.57 22.54 20.32
N GLU A 122 25.85 22.82 20.06
CA GLU A 122 26.47 22.49 18.76
C GLU A 122 26.53 20.98 18.50
N ALA A 123 26.52 20.14 19.53
CA ALA A 123 26.51 18.69 19.38
C ALA A 123 25.12 18.10 19.07
N ILE A 124 24.04 18.75 19.53
CA ILE A 124 22.66 18.22 19.41
C ILE A 124 21.79 18.96 18.40
N ARG A 125 22.20 20.15 17.97
CA ARG A 125 21.44 20.95 16.98
C ARG A 125 21.18 20.15 15.72
N TYR A 126 19.98 20.30 15.17
CA TYR A 126 19.63 19.64 13.92
C TYR A 126 20.51 20.11 12.76
N THR A 127 20.88 19.15 11.91
CA THR A 127 21.36 19.45 10.57
C THR A 127 20.22 20.03 9.72
N LYS A 128 20.57 20.67 8.59
CA LYS A 128 19.58 21.23 7.67
C LYS A 128 18.59 20.18 7.17
N GLN A 129 19.04 18.95 6.95
CA GLN A 129 18.20 17.86 6.47
C GLN A 129 17.26 17.36 7.57
N GLU A 130 17.78 17.10 8.77
CA GLU A 130 16.95 16.67 9.91
C GLU A 130 15.88 17.71 10.24
N LYS A 131 16.23 19.01 10.20
CA LYS A 131 15.28 20.10 10.41
C LYS A 131 14.17 20.12 9.36
N GLN A 132 14.49 19.80 8.11
CA GLN A 132 13.47 19.69 7.05
C GLN A 132 12.56 18.49 7.26
N ASP A 133 13.13 17.33 7.60
CA ASP A 133 12.39 16.09 7.80
C ASP A 133 11.46 16.20 9.02
N GLU A 134 11.91 16.82 10.10
CA GLU A 134 11.11 17.05 11.30
C GLU A 134 10.00 18.08 11.06
N MET A 135 10.29 19.19 10.38
CA MET A 135 9.28 20.18 9.98
C MET A 135 8.19 19.52 9.14
N LEU A 136 8.56 18.70 8.15
CA LEU A 136 7.62 17.94 7.34
C LEU A 136 6.83 16.92 8.17
N GLY A 137 7.45 16.31 9.18
CA GLY A 137 6.80 15.43 10.14
C GLY A 137 5.67 16.14 10.88
N TYR A 138 5.94 17.30 11.48
CA TYR A 138 4.94 18.12 12.18
C TYR A 138 3.84 18.63 11.23
N MET A 139 4.19 19.02 10.00
CA MET A 139 3.20 19.43 9.01
C MET A 139 2.25 18.28 8.68
N LYS A 140 2.77 17.06 8.45
CA LYS A 140 1.96 15.87 8.17
C LYS A 140 1.07 15.49 9.34
N GLU A 141 1.59 15.57 10.57
CA GLU A 141 0.82 15.32 11.79
C GLU A 141 -0.38 16.28 11.89
N TYR A 142 -0.11 17.59 11.74
CA TYR A 142 -1.15 18.62 11.76
C TYR A 142 -2.20 18.39 10.67
N LEU A 143 -1.77 18.15 9.43
CA LEU A 143 -2.69 17.92 8.32
C LEU A 143 -3.51 16.64 8.50
N ARG A 144 -2.96 15.58 9.09
CA ARG A 144 -3.72 14.35 9.36
C ARG A 144 -4.87 14.58 10.33
N GLU A 145 -4.68 15.46 11.32
CA GLU A 145 -5.68 15.71 12.36
C GLU A 145 -6.68 16.81 11.97
N TYR A 146 -6.23 17.85 11.26
CA TYR A 146 -7.00 19.06 11.03
C TYR A 146 -7.41 19.31 9.58
N SER A 147 -6.88 18.56 8.60
CA SER A 147 -7.18 18.81 7.19
C SER A 147 -8.61 18.42 6.83
N LYS A 148 -9.31 19.38 6.25
CA LYS A 148 -10.69 19.26 5.74
C LYS A 148 -10.74 19.58 4.25
N CYS A 149 -9.80 20.37 3.74
CA CYS A 149 -9.77 20.77 2.33
C CYS A 149 -9.35 19.61 1.40
N THR A 150 -8.75 18.56 1.94
CA THR A 150 -8.07 17.49 1.17
C THR A 150 -8.89 16.21 1.09
N SER A 151 -10.17 16.27 1.45
CA SER A 151 -11.09 15.14 1.42
C SER A 151 -11.63 14.80 0.03
N CYS A 152 -11.46 15.70 -0.94
CA CYS A 152 -12.10 15.52 -2.24
C CYS A 152 -11.44 14.44 -3.08
N SER A 153 -10.11 14.49 -3.22
CA SER A 153 -9.34 13.53 -4.01
C SER A 153 -8.74 12.48 -3.11
N HIS A 154 -9.30 11.28 -3.15
CA HIS A 154 -8.93 10.19 -2.27
C HIS A 154 -8.78 8.91 -3.09
N TRP A 155 -7.66 8.24 -2.89
CA TRP A 155 -7.40 6.94 -3.50
C TRP A 155 -7.26 5.91 -2.40
N LYS A 156 -8.17 4.95 -2.33
CA LYS A 156 -8.07 3.81 -1.43
C LYS A 156 -7.17 2.76 -2.07
N ILE A 157 -6.29 2.15 -1.30
CA ILE A 157 -5.39 1.12 -1.80
C ILE A 157 -5.73 -0.19 -1.10
N GLU A 158 -6.06 -1.20 -1.91
CA GLU A 158 -6.37 -2.53 -1.44
C GLU A 158 -5.34 -3.53 -1.98
N THR A 159 -4.98 -4.53 -1.19
CA THR A 159 -4.06 -5.59 -1.61
C THR A 159 -4.68 -6.97 -1.47
N ALA A 160 -4.30 -7.88 -2.36
CA ALA A 160 -4.77 -9.25 -2.36
C ALA A 160 -3.99 -10.10 -1.34
N LEU A 161 -4.70 -10.68 -0.37
CA LEU A 161 -4.23 -11.79 0.44
C LEU A 161 -4.42 -13.10 -0.32
N THR A 162 -3.31 -13.67 -0.80
CA THR A 162 -3.30 -14.82 -1.71
C THR A 162 -2.77 -16.11 -1.07
N TRP A 163 -1.96 -16.02 0.00
CA TRP A 163 -1.36 -17.20 0.64
C TRP A 163 -2.29 -17.89 1.64
N GLY A 164 -2.39 -19.22 1.55
CA GLY A 164 -3.06 -20.08 2.54
C GLY A 164 -4.58 -19.98 2.59
N LYS A 165 -5.18 -19.14 1.76
CA LYS A 165 -6.63 -19.00 1.60
C LYS A 165 -7.26 -20.20 0.89
N SER A 166 -6.54 -20.90 0.00
CA SER A 166 -7.06 -22.12 -0.62
C SER A 166 -7.25 -23.27 0.38
N GLU A 167 -6.35 -23.38 1.37
CA GLU A 167 -6.43 -24.38 2.45
C GLU A 167 -7.56 -24.06 3.43
N GLU A 168 -7.70 -22.79 3.81
CA GLU A 168 -8.82 -22.30 4.62
C GLU A 168 -10.16 -22.60 3.92
N HIS A 169 -10.25 -22.32 2.62
CA HIS A 169 -11.44 -22.60 1.83
C HIS A 169 -11.80 -24.09 1.78
N ARG A 170 -10.81 -24.97 1.60
CA ARG A 170 -11.02 -26.43 1.58
C ARG A 170 -11.64 -26.94 2.88
N ARG A 171 -11.27 -26.37 4.03
CA ARG A 171 -11.87 -26.70 5.34
C ARG A 171 -13.33 -26.24 5.46
N TYR A 172 -13.69 -25.09 4.88
CA TYR A 172 -15.09 -24.62 4.90
C TYR A 172 -16.00 -25.40 3.95
N GLN A 173 -15.46 -25.87 2.81
CA GLN A 173 -16.21 -26.71 1.87
C GLN A 173 -16.60 -28.07 2.46
N SER A 174 -15.82 -28.63 3.38
CA SER A 174 -16.21 -29.89 4.04
C SER A 174 -17.40 -29.75 4.99
N ASN A 175 -17.77 -28.51 5.37
CA ASN A 175 -18.68 -28.24 6.48
C ASN A 175 -19.97 -27.47 6.10
N SER A 176 -20.20 -27.06 4.85
CA SER A 176 -21.43 -26.31 4.51
C SER A 176 -22.04 -26.63 3.13
N GLU A 177 -23.37 -26.78 3.11
CA GLU A 177 -24.22 -27.05 1.94
C GLU A 177 -24.44 -25.83 1.01
N LEU A 178 -23.74 -24.72 1.23
CA LEU A 178 -23.93 -23.49 0.45
C LEU A 178 -22.79 -23.32 -0.56
N ARG A 179 -22.99 -23.89 -1.74
CA ARG A 179 -22.19 -23.69 -2.95
C ARG A 179 -22.32 -22.24 -3.45
N ASP A 180 -21.63 -21.33 -2.79
CA ASP A 180 -21.40 -20.00 -3.34
C ASP A 180 -20.16 -20.06 -4.25
N THR A 181 -20.38 -19.88 -5.55
CA THR A 181 -19.43 -20.12 -6.66
C THR A 181 -18.48 -18.96 -6.91
N ARG A 182 -18.46 -17.93 -6.06
CA ARG A 182 -17.49 -16.83 -6.16
C ARG A 182 -16.13 -17.31 -5.67
N ASN A 183 -15.08 -16.91 -6.36
CA ASN A 183 -13.71 -17.33 -6.13
C ASN A 183 -13.23 -16.87 -4.74
N LYS A 184 -13.16 -17.79 -3.76
CA LYS A 184 -12.86 -17.47 -2.34
C LYS A 184 -11.37 -17.63 -1.98
N ASN A 185 -10.50 -17.76 -2.98
CA ASN A 185 -9.06 -17.95 -2.77
C ASN A 185 -8.32 -16.62 -2.48
N PHE A 186 -9.01 -15.50 -2.60
CA PHE A 186 -8.44 -14.17 -2.41
C PHE A 186 -9.32 -13.32 -1.50
N GLU A 187 -8.69 -12.61 -0.59
CA GLU A 187 -9.32 -11.60 0.25
C GLU A 187 -8.60 -10.27 -0.01
N PHE A 188 -9.36 -9.21 -0.26
CA PHE A 188 -8.79 -7.88 -0.41
C PHE A 188 -8.83 -7.16 0.93
N ILE A 189 -7.69 -6.64 1.35
CA ILE A 189 -7.56 -5.84 2.57
C ILE A 189 -7.21 -4.41 2.18
N ASP A 190 -7.80 -3.45 2.89
CA ASP A 190 -7.38 -2.05 2.83
C ASP A 190 -6.00 -1.93 3.48
N VAL A 191 -5.04 -1.32 2.80
CA VAL A 191 -3.68 -1.11 3.32
C VAL A 191 -3.38 0.36 3.59
N GLY A 192 -4.25 1.25 3.13
CA GLY A 192 -4.11 2.67 3.30
C GLY A 192 -4.68 3.44 2.13
N TYR A 193 -4.29 4.71 2.08
CA TYR A 193 -4.86 5.65 1.16
C TYR A 193 -3.83 6.66 0.67
N TRP A 194 -4.13 7.30 -0.45
CA TRP A 194 -3.34 8.40 -0.97
C TRP A 194 -4.24 9.64 -1.12
N THR A 195 -3.71 10.78 -0.66
CA THR A 195 -4.28 12.10 -0.94
C THR A 195 -3.20 13.02 -1.53
N PRO A 196 -3.58 14.05 -2.29
CA PRO A 196 -2.63 15.00 -2.85
C PRO A 196 -1.76 15.73 -1.81
N THR A 197 -2.24 15.89 -0.58
CA THR A 197 -1.55 16.65 0.48
C THR A 197 -0.74 15.80 1.44
N LEU A 198 -1.25 14.64 1.84
CA LEU A 198 -0.57 13.73 2.76
C LEU A 198 0.35 12.75 2.01
N GLY A 199 0.16 12.60 0.69
CA GLY A 199 0.80 11.54 -0.08
C GLY A 199 0.22 10.18 0.28
N PHE A 200 1.02 9.13 0.15
CA PHE A 200 0.61 7.78 0.52
C PHE A 200 0.73 7.59 2.03
N ASN A 201 -0.39 7.30 2.68
CA ASN A 201 -0.48 6.95 4.08
C ASN A 201 -0.88 5.48 4.19
N THR A 202 -0.04 4.70 4.86
CA THR A 202 -0.23 3.27 5.07
C THR A 202 -0.47 3.01 6.54
N HIS A 203 -1.54 2.30 6.86
CA HIS A 203 -1.71 1.70 8.18
C HIS A 203 -1.29 0.23 8.18
N GLU A 204 -1.06 -0.37 7.02
CA GLU A 204 -0.67 -1.77 6.85
C GLU A 204 0.20 -1.99 5.61
N VAL A 205 1.10 -2.99 5.64
CA VAL A 205 2.04 -3.20 4.53
C VAL A 205 1.32 -3.63 3.25
N MET A 206 1.59 -2.89 2.16
CA MET A 206 0.97 -3.07 0.83
C MET A 206 1.18 -4.47 0.22
N PHE A 207 2.27 -5.15 0.56
CA PHE A 207 2.54 -6.53 0.12
C PHE A 207 2.89 -7.40 1.32
N PRO A 208 1.87 -7.89 2.06
CA PRO A 208 2.10 -8.51 3.35
C PRO A 208 2.91 -9.80 3.25
N HIS A 209 2.80 -10.57 2.16
CA HIS A 209 3.52 -11.84 1.99
C HIS A 209 5.06 -11.69 1.90
N ILE A 210 5.55 -10.47 1.73
CA ILE A 210 6.99 -10.18 1.61
C ILE A 210 7.60 -9.80 2.97
N THR A 211 6.82 -9.22 3.88
CA THR A 211 7.33 -8.66 5.15
C THR A 211 6.67 -9.24 6.40
N HIS A 212 5.43 -9.72 6.29
CA HIS A 212 4.66 -10.30 7.38
C HIS A 212 4.37 -11.77 7.07
N PHE A 213 4.57 -12.61 8.09
CA PHE A 213 4.27 -14.05 8.07
C PHE A 213 2.79 -14.33 7.70
N PHE A 214 2.37 -15.60 7.71
CA PHE A 214 1.04 -16.08 7.30
C PHE A 214 -0.19 -15.51 8.04
N ARG A 215 -0.15 -14.37 8.75
CA ARG A 215 -1.30 -13.63 9.30
C ARG A 215 -2.38 -14.51 9.94
N ASN A 216 -1.98 -15.34 10.90
CA ASN A 216 -2.86 -16.28 11.61
C ASN A 216 -3.54 -17.35 10.73
N ILE A 217 -3.05 -17.56 9.51
CA ILE A 217 -3.46 -18.66 8.64
C ILE A 217 -2.70 -19.91 9.07
N THR A 218 -3.44 -21.01 9.24
CA THR A 218 -2.88 -22.29 9.66
C THR A 218 -2.66 -23.19 8.44
N LEU A 219 -1.40 -23.50 8.16
CA LEU A 219 -1.03 -24.41 7.07
C LEU A 219 -0.98 -25.85 7.58
N ASN A 220 -1.64 -26.75 6.85
CA ASN A 220 -1.52 -28.18 7.08
C ASN A 220 -0.23 -28.68 6.44
N ILE A 221 0.73 -29.10 7.25
CA ILE A 221 1.96 -29.74 6.75
C ILE A 221 1.78 -31.25 6.91
N LEU A 222 1.75 -31.96 5.78
CA LEU A 222 1.85 -33.41 5.77
C LEU A 222 3.32 -33.78 5.80
N THR A 223 3.73 -34.55 6.80
CA THR A 223 5.11 -35.07 6.86
C THR A 223 5.09 -36.58 6.76
N VAL A 224 6.03 -37.13 6.02
CA VAL A 224 6.27 -38.57 5.89
C VAL A 224 7.54 -38.91 6.66
N HIS A 225 7.42 -39.89 7.56
CA HIS A 225 8.54 -40.36 8.36
C HIS A 225 9.48 -41.22 7.49
N SER A 226 10.67 -40.71 7.15
CA SER A 226 11.69 -41.42 6.36
C SER A 226 13.11 -41.17 6.90
N PRO A 227 13.53 -41.88 7.97
CA PRO A 227 14.83 -41.66 8.60
C PRO A 227 15.98 -41.63 7.58
N PRO A 228 16.96 -40.70 7.69
CA PRO A 228 17.25 -39.82 8.83
C PRO A 228 16.54 -38.46 8.81
N TRP A 229 15.63 -38.21 7.86
CA TRP A 229 14.90 -36.93 7.77
C TRP A 229 13.38 -37.14 7.80
N GLN A 230 12.67 -36.06 8.12
CA GLN A 230 11.22 -36.00 8.02
C GLN A 230 10.93 -34.95 6.96
N ILE A 231 10.30 -35.34 5.85
CA ILE A 231 9.90 -34.44 4.75
C ILE A 231 8.42 -34.14 4.94
#